data_AF-A0A0A7RPX3-F1
#
_entry.id   AF-A0A0A7RPX3-F1
#
_cell.length_a   1.000
_cell.length_b   1.000
_cell.length_c   1.000
_cell.angle_alpha   90.00
_cell.angle_beta   90.00
_cell.angle_gamma   90.00
#
_symmetry.space_group_name_H-M   'P 1'
#
loop_
_entity.id
_entity.type
_entity.pdbx_description
1 polymer ?
#
loop_
_entity_poly.entity_id
_entity_poly.type
_entity_poly.pdbx_seq_one_letter_code
_entity_poly.pdbx_strand_id
1 'polypeptide(L)'
;MAHRFFVEWLLITAVFFSTAQAMEVTTEPPRPTTGPTVMSTTETYMGPTTSAGCVTIEGDQLAAGESKTYASDWSCVTYRCEKSGDLFYLIGHCFERPRCVDPERRPGDCCRSCPNGENCRVPSGKVIPAGQDVMDGGVSCRCPKLDWNNYDHNQDPTKAECGADITPTAGPTSTPPPPRTTTPLSPSPTQTPACEAGWIESKGACYTFFNRSRSFADAEAVCADSMSSKLATTKTRKERNFVRDLAGTTIWIGGDKRNRTDYMWSDGTAVSGGFSAWKSGEPDGKPDSMPDVNCMIMNSRGKWLDFTCTERKKPFVCKYILQ
;
A
#
# COMPACT_ATOMS: atom_id res chain seq x y z
N MET A 1 60.82 -15.60 53.52
CA MET A 1 60.21 -15.88 54.83
C MET A 1 58.87 -15.14 54.84
N ALA A 2 57.80 -15.77 54.39
CA ALA A 2 57.06 -16.83 55.09
C ALA A 2 55.98 -16.23 56.02
N HIS A 3 54.74 -16.48 55.60
CA HIS A 3 53.57 -16.79 56.43
C HIS A 3 52.92 -15.68 57.26
N ARG A 4 51.64 -15.41 56.89
CA ARG A 4 50.43 -15.41 57.75
C ARG A 4 49.36 -14.56 57.03
N PHE A 5 48.15 -14.98 56.66
CA PHE A 5 47.25 -16.10 56.96
C PHE A 5 46.43 -16.34 55.67
N PHE A 6 46.43 -17.52 55.04
CA PHE A 6 45.56 -18.68 55.28
C PHE A 6 44.05 -18.37 55.44
N VAL A 7 43.32 -18.82 54.40
CA VAL A 7 41.92 -19.27 54.35
C VAL A 7 40.86 -18.19 54.46
N GLU A 8 40.30 -17.81 53.30
CA GLU A 8 38.91 -18.15 53.02
C GLU A 8 38.55 -17.99 51.53
N TRP A 9 37.75 -18.93 51.02
CA TRP A 9 37.03 -18.95 49.73
C TRP A 9 37.80 -19.30 48.43
N LEU A 10 38.08 -20.60 48.32
CA LEU A 10 37.84 -21.39 47.11
C LEU A 10 36.38 -21.21 46.68
N LEU A 11 36.15 -20.54 45.54
CA LEU A 11 35.20 -20.89 44.48
C LEU A 11 35.29 -19.78 43.41
N ILE A 12 35.02 -20.13 42.15
CA ILE A 12 35.11 -19.31 40.93
C ILE A 12 36.45 -19.44 40.19
N THR A 13 36.74 -20.66 39.76
CA THR A 13 37.33 -20.91 38.42
C THR A 13 36.20 -21.44 37.52
N ALA A 14 36.15 -20.98 36.27
CA ALA A 14 35.04 -21.03 35.29
C ALA A 14 34.18 -19.76 35.38
N VAL A 15 34.14 -18.84 34.42
CA VAL A 15 33.98 -19.05 32.97
C VAL A 15 34.63 -17.85 32.24
N PHE A 16 35.77 -18.05 31.58
CA PHE A 16 36.20 -17.20 30.47
C PHE A 16 35.91 -17.96 29.19
N PHE A 17 34.67 -17.85 28.72
CA PHE A 17 34.32 -18.19 27.35
C PHE A 17 33.66 -16.98 26.71
N SER A 18 34.37 -16.44 25.73
CA SER A 18 33.88 -15.74 24.55
C SER A 18 32.36 -15.71 24.41
N THR A 19 31.76 -14.54 24.62
CA THR A 19 30.49 -14.18 23.96
C THR A 19 30.77 -13.06 22.98
N ALA A 20 31.38 -13.43 21.85
CA ALA A 20 31.03 -12.77 20.60
C ALA A 20 29.51 -12.90 20.48
N GLN A 21 28.80 -11.77 20.53
CA GLN A 21 27.38 -11.75 20.21
C GLN A 21 27.25 -12.26 18.78
N ALA A 22 26.70 -13.47 18.63
CA ALA A 22 26.21 -13.93 17.37
C ALA A 22 25.15 -12.92 16.93
N MET A 23 25.46 -12.12 15.90
CA MET A 23 24.44 -11.54 15.07
C MET A 23 23.70 -12.73 14.48
N GLU A 24 22.57 -13.09 15.06
CA GLU A 24 21.57 -13.88 14.37
C GLU A 24 21.21 -13.06 13.14
N VAL A 25 21.77 -13.47 12.00
CA VAL A 25 21.24 -13.14 10.69
C VAL A 25 19.85 -13.74 10.71
N THR A 26 18.85 -12.93 11.06
CA THR A 26 17.45 -13.27 10.82
C THR A 26 17.30 -13.33 9.31
N THR A 27 17.53 -14.50 8.74
CA THR A 27 17.06 -14.82 7.41
C THR A 27 15.55 -14.65 7.47
N GLU A 28 15.07 -13.58 6.86
CA GLU A 28 13.64 -13.34 6.66
C GLU A 28 13.04 -14.62 6.06
N PRO A 29 11.99 -15.21 6.67
CA PRO A 29 11.39 -16.42 6.12
C PRO A 29 10.89 -16.10 4.70
N PRO A 30 10.96 -17.06 3.75
CA PRO A 30 10.46 -16.84 2.41
C PRO A 30 9.01 -16.37 2.47
N ARG A 31 8.74 -15.23 1.83
CA ARG A 31 7.41 -14.64 1.69
C ARG A 31 6.41 -15.74 1.31
N PRO A 32 5.31 -15.93 2.06
CA PRO A 32 4.32 -16.95 1.72
C PRO A 32 3.77 -16.67 0.32
N THR A 33 3.97 -17.62 -0.59
CA THR A 33 3.53 -17.57 -2.00
C THR A 33 2.01 -17.63 -2.17
N THR A 34 1.23 -17.64 -1.08
CA THR A 34 -0.21 -17.90 -1.08
C THR A 34 -1.02 -17.04 -0.09
N GLY A 35 -0.39 -16.06 0.60
CA GLY A 35 -1.09 -15.17 1.53
C GLY A 35 -1.40 -13.78 0.93
N PRO A 36 -2.47 -13.09 1.34
CA PRO A 36 -2.71 -11.70 0.91
C PRO A 36 -1.55 -10.82 1.39
N THR A 37 -0.81 -10.24 0.44
CA THR A 37 0.32 -9.36 0.74
C THR A 37 -0.17 -8.01 1.26
N VAL A 38 -0.52 -7.92 2.54
CA VAL A 38 -0.72 -6.64 3.23
C VAL A 38 0.66 -6.04 3.48
N MET A 39 1.06 -5.06 2.66
CA MET A 39 2.41 -4.48 2.73
C MET A 39 2.51 -3.27 3.65
N SER A 40 1.39 -2.70 4.09
CA SER A 40 1.45 -1.67 5.12
C SER A 40 0.15 -1.46 5.89
N THR A 41 0.31 -1.33 7.20
CA THR A 41 -0.74 -1.02 8.16
C THR A 41 -0.38 0.25 8.93
N THR A 42 -1.29 1.22 8.96
CA THR A 42 -1.21 2.35 9.92
C THR A 42 -2.25 2.10 11.00
N GLU A 43 -1.79 2.04 12.25
CA GLU A 43 -2.65 1.89 13.42
C GLU A 43 -2.88 3.25 14.07
N THR A 44 -4.15 3.60 14.28
CA THR A 44 -4.53 4.83 14.95
C THR A 44 -5.48 4.53 16.09
N TYR A 45 -5.18 5.09 17.26
CA TYR A 45 -6.03 5.04 18.43
C TYR A 45 -7.14 6.09 18.36
N MET A 46 -8.39 5.66 18.49
CA MET A 46 -9.56 6.56 18.45
C MET A 46 -10.06 6.98 19.83
N GLY A 47 -9.55 6.38 20.91
CA GLY A 47 -10.03 6.65 22.26
C GLY A 47 -10.95 5.55 22.80
N PRO A 48 -11.33 5.66 24.08
CA PRO A 48 -12.28 4.75 24.71
C PRO A 48 -13.70 5.06 24.23
N THR A 49 -14.51 4.02 24.12
CA THR A 49 -15.92 4.11 23.74
C THR A 49 -16.82 3.83 24.95
N THR A 50 -17.93 4.56 25.10
CA THR A 50 -18.76 4.49 26.31
C THR A 50 -19.69 3.27 26.31
N SER A 51 -19.37 2.33 27.22
CA SER A 51 -20.14 1.18 27.75
C SER A 51 -20.60 0.07 26.77
N ALA A 52 -20.09 -1.14 27.05
CA ALA A 52 -20.39 -2.46 26.47
C ALA A 52 -19.88 -2.79 25.06
N GLY A 53 -19.03 -1.94 24.48
CA GLY A 53 -18.39 -2.20 23.18
C GLY A 53 -17.86 -0.93 22.54
N CYS A 54 -17.35 -1.05 21.32
CA CYS A 54 -16.86 0.07 20.50
C CYS A 54 -17.81 0.42 19.38
N VAL A 55 -17.83 1.70 18.99
CA VAL A 55 -18.61 2.18 17.84
C VAL A 55 -17.64 2.66 16.77
N THR A 56 -17.67 2.05 15.59
CA THR A 56 -16.84 2.47 14.44
C THR A 56 -17.32 3.83 13.90
N ILE A 57 -16.50 4.50 13.09
CA ILE A 57 -16.94 5.76 12.45
C ILE A 57 -18.10 5.54 11.47
N GLU A 58 -18.27 4.30 11.00
CA GLU A 58 -19.37 3.86 10.14
C GLU A 58 -20.66 3.61 10.96
N GLY A 59 -20.61 3.77 12.29
CA GLY A 59 -21.74 3.61 13.20
C GLY A 59 -22.00 2.16 13.65
N ASP A 60 -21.13 1.21 13.31
CA ASP A 60 -21.29 -0.19 13.71
C ASP A 60 -20.82 -0.41 15.16
N GLN A 61 -21.60 -1.20 15.92
CA GLN A 61 -21.22 -1.65 17.25
C GLN A 61 -20.38 -2.93 17.17
N LEU A 62 -19.22 -2.92 17.85
CA LEU A 62 -18.33 -4.06 18.03
C LEU A 62 -18.28 -4.44 19.50
N ALA A 63 -18.45 -5.72 19.82
CA ALA A 63 -18.21 -6.20 21.17
C ALA A 63 -16.71 -6.17 21.51
N ALA A 64 -16.41 -6.20 22.81
CA ALA A 64 -15.03 -6.24 23.31
C ALA A 64 -14.28 -7.48 22.77
N GLY A 65 -13.19 -7.25 22.05
CA GLY A 65 -12.38 -8.29 21.38
C GLY A 65 -12.79 -8.57 19.93
N GLU A 66 -13.84 -7.94 19.41
CA GLU A 66 -14.25 -8.08 18.00
C GLU A 66 -13.47 -7.15 17.08
N SER A 67 -13.39 -7.55 15.81
CA SER A 67 -12.88 -6.73 14.74
C SER A 67 -13.81 -6.77 13.53
N LYS A 68 -13.92 -5.65 12.82
CA LYS A 68 -14.68 -5.56 11.57
C LYS A 68 -13.83 -4.89 10.49
N THR A 69 -13.72 -5.56 9.36
CA THR A 69 -12.96 -5.11 8.20
C THR A 69 -13.91 -4.60 7.13
N TYR A 70 -13.74 -3.34 6.73
CA TYR A 70 -14.36 -2.74 5.56
C TYR A 70 -13.29 -2.70 4.48
N ALA A 71 -13.49 -3.44 3.39
CA ALA A 71 -12.50 -3.57 2.34
C ALA A 71 -13.06 -3.11 0.99
N SER A 72 -12.27 -2.34 0.26
CA SER A 72 -12.40 -2.03 -1.16
C SER A 72 -11.27 -2.68 -1.94
N ASP A 73 -11.27 -2.49 -3.26
CA ASP A 73 -10.34 -3.18 -4.15
C ASP A 73 -8.88 -2.78 -3.95
N TRP A 74 -8.65 -1.61 -3.36
CA TRP A 74 -7.32 -1.01 -3.22
C TRP A 74 -6.88 -0.82 -1.77
N SER A 75 -7.82 -0.92 -0.82
CA SER A 75 -7.55 -0.65 0.58
C SER A 75 -8.62 -1.27 1.48
N CYS A 76 -8.33 -1.36 2.77
CA CYS A 76 -9.30 -1.70 3.78
C CYS A 76 -9.09 -0.86 5.04
N VAL A 77 -10.13 -0.75 5.85
CA VAL A 77 -10.01 -0.35 7.25
C VAL A 77 -10.49 -1.50 8.12
N THR A 78 -9.65 -1.93 9.06
CA THR A 78 -10.04 -2.89 10.09
C THR A 78 -10.18 -2.16 11.40
N TYR A 79 -11.39 -2.12 11.95
CA TYR A 79 -11.63 -1.65 13.31
C TYR A 79 -11.43 -2.81 14.28
N ARG A 80 -10.70 -2.58 15.36
CA ARG A 80 -10.48 -3.55 16.44
C ARG A 80 -10.91 -2.92 17.76
N CYS A 81 -11.89 -3.54 18.40
CA CYS A 81 -12.31 -3.17 19.75
C CYS A 81 -11.53 -4.01 20.75
N GLU A 82 -10.66 -3.39 21.54
CA GLU A 82 -9.93 -4.12 22.57
C GLU A 82 -10.80 -4.41 23.80
N LYS A 83 -10.37 -5.37 24.62
CA LYS A 83 -11.10 -5.73 25.84
C LYS A 83 -11.21 -4.59 26.85
N SER A 84 -10.32 -3.60 26.75
CA SER A 84 -10.35 -2.36 27.53
C SER A 84 -11.47 -1.39 27.12
N GLY A 85 -12.12 -1.58 25.97
CA GLY A 85 -13.05 -0.62 25.36
C GLY A 85 -12.38 0.41 24.46
N ASP A 86 -11.08 0.24 24.21
CA ASP A 86 -10.30 1.05 23.29
C ASP A 86 -10.56 0.64 21.84
N LEU A 87 -10.89 1.62 21.01
CA LEU A 87 -11.08 1.42 19.58
C LEU A 87 -9.81 1.81 18.80
N PHE A 88 -9.31 0.87 18.02
CA PHE A 88 -8.24 1.08 17.06
C PHE A 88 -8.78 0.88 15.65
N TYR A 89 -8.20 1.60 14.69
CA TYR A 89 -8.36 1.22 13.29
C TYR A 89 -7.01 1.03 12.62
N LEU A 90 -6.99 0.08 11.70
CA LEU A 90 -5.86 -0.29 10.88
C LEU A 90 -6.24 -0.05 9.41
N ILE A 91 -5.54 0.87 8.74
CA ILE A 91 -5.69 1.00 7.29
C ILE A 91 -4.71 0.05 6.62
N GLY A 92 -5.23 -0.91 5.84
CA GLY A 92 -4.42 -1.79 4.99
C GLY A 92 -4.52 -1.36 3.53
N HIS A 93 -3.40 -1.35 2.82
CA HIS A 93 -3.37 -1.02 1.38
C HIS A 93 -3.00 -2.24 0.55
N CYS A 94 -3.82 -2.50 -0.47
CA CYS A 94 -3.62 -3.59 -1.42
C CYS A 94 -2.74 -3.09 -2.58
N PHE A 95 -1.45 -2.94 -2.31
CA PHE A 95 -0.46 -2.32 -3.21
C PHE A 95 -0.17 -3.10 -4.50
N GLU A 96 -0.66 -4.33 -4.60
CA GLU A 96 -0.42 -5.19 -5.74
C GLU A 96 -1.78 -5.69 -6.23
N ARG A 97 -2.10 -5.36 -7.48
CA ARG A 97 -3.23 -5.98 -8.17
C ARG A 97 -3.05 -7.50 -8.06
N PRO A 98 -4.08 -8.25 -7.66
CA PRO A 98 -3.99 -9.70 -7.67
C PRO A 98 -3.54 -10.18 -9.06
N ARG A 99 -2.52 -11.04 -9.10
CA ARG A 99 -1.90 -11.51 -10.34
C ARG A 99 -2.59 -12.75 -10.88
N CYS A 100 -3.90 -12.73 -10.77
CA CYS A 100 -4.79 -13.80 -11.16
C CYS A 100 -6.09 -13.21 -11.69
N VAL A 101 -6.73 -13.94 -12.59
CA VAL A 101 -8.01 -13.56 -13.18
C VAL A 101 -9.20 -13.79 -12.23
N ASP A 102 -8.96 -14.52 -11.14
CA ASP A 102 -9.93 -15.00 -10.16
C ASP A 102 -9.58 -14.60 -8.71
N PRO A 103 -9.40 -13.31 -8.41
CA PRO A 103 -9.06 -12.88 -7.07
C PRO A 103 -10.27 -12.88 -6.14
N GLU A 104 -10.12 -13.50 -4.97
CA GLU A 104 -11.19 -13.63 -3.98
C GLU A 104 -10.82 -12.91 -2.67
N ARG A 105 -11.80 -12.25 -2.05
CA ARG A 105 -11.68 -11.67 -0.70
C ARG A 105 -12.40 -12.58 0.29
N ARG A 106 -11.67 -13.24 1.18
CA ARG A 106 -12.29 -14.05 2.24
C ARG A 106 -12.87 -13.15 3.34
N PRO A 107 -13.88 -13.60 4.09
CA PRO A 107 -14.42 -12.83 5.21
C PRO A 107 -13.31 -12.47 6.21
N GLY A 108 -13.18 -11.18 6.53
CA GLY A 108 -12.15 -10.65 7.43
C GLY A 108 -10.84 -10.26 6.74
N ASP A 109 -10.56 -10.76 5.53
CA ASP A 109 -9.37 -10.38 4.78
C ASP A 109 -9.48 -8.95 4.24
N CYS A 110 -8.38 -8.22 4.37
CA CYS A 110 -8.23 -6.87 3.82
C CYS A 110 -8.18 -6.89 2.29
N CYS A 111 -7.26 -7.68 1.74
CA CYS A 111 -6.95 -7.72 0.31
C CYS A 111 -7.45 -9.01 -0.32
N ARG A 112 -7.80 -8.93 -1.61
CA ARG A 112 -8.07 -10.13 -2.39
C ARG A 112 -6.79 -10.95 -2.51
N SER A 113 -6.93 -12.26 -2.44
CA SER A 113 -5.85 -13.22 -2.68
C SER A 113 -6.18 -14.06 -3.91
N CYS A 114 -5.16 -14.69 -4.48
CA CYS A 114 -5.31 -15.62 -5.59
C CYS A 114 -5.40 -17.04 -5.03
N PRO A 115 -6.62 -17.60 -4.81
CA PRO A 115 -6.77 -18.91 -4.17
C PRO A 115 -6.11 -20.03 -4.97
N ASN A 116 -6.02 -19.87 -6.29
CA ASN A 116 -5.42 -20.82 -7.23
C ASN A 116 -3.98 -20.44 -7.66
N GLY A 117 -3.37 -19.47 -6.99
CA GLY A 117 -2.06 -18.91 -7.38
C GLY A 117 -2.13 -17.97 -8.58
N GLU A 118 -0.98 -17.49 -9.03
CA GLU A 118 -0.87 -16.57 -10.16
C GLU A 118 -1.30 -17.23 -11.48
N ASN A 119 -2.09 -16.52 -12.28
CA ASN A 119 -2.60 -17.02 -13.55
C ASN A 119 -3.01 -15.87 -14.49
N CYS A 120 -3.06 -16.18 -15.79
CA CYS A 120 -3.39 -15.21 -16.84
C CYS A 120 -4.46 -15.74 -17.79
N ARG A 121 -5.15 -14.84 -18.48
CA ARG A 121 -6.08 -15.14 -19.57
C ARG A 121 -5.39 -14.97 -20.93
N VAL A 122 -5.50 -15.99 -21.78
CA VAL A 122 -5.11 -15.92 -23.21
C VAL A 122 -6.26 -15.34 -24.06
N PRO A 123 -6.02 -14.88 -25.30
CA PRO A 123 -7.04 -14.26 -26.16
C PRO A 123 -8.34 -15.05 -26.35
N SER A 124 -8.29 -16.37 -26.42
CA SER A 124 -9.49 -17.23 -26.49
C SER A 124 -10.34 -17.22 -25.21
N GLY A 125 -9.84 -16.65 -24.12
CA GLY A 125 -10.47 -16.62 -22.82
C GLY A 125 -10.03 -17.74 -21.88
N LYS A 126 -9.21 -18.70 -22.32
CA LYS A 126 -8.65 -19.75 -21.44
C LYS A 126 -7.74 -19.15 -20.37
N VAL A 127 -7.79 -19.71 -19.16
CA VAL A 127 -6.93 -19.32 -18.03
C VAL A 127 -5.78 -20.31 -17.90
N ILE A 128 -4.56 -19.81 -17.73
CA ILE A 128 -3.36 -20.63 -17.57
C ILE A 128 -2.53 -20.15 -16.35
N PRO A 129 -1.94 -21.07 -15.56
CA PRO A 129 -1.01 -20.73 -14.49
C PRO A 129 0.19 -19.88 -14.95
N ALA A 130 0.73 -19.08 -14.03
CA ALA A 130 1.96 -18.33 -14.27
C ALA A 130 3.16 -19.22 -14.58
N GLY A 131 3.92 -18.82 -15.59
CA GLY A 131 5.11 -19.51 -16.11
C GLY A 131 4.78 -20.64 -17.09
N GLN A 132 3.51 -20.76 -17.51
CA GLN A 132 3.11 -21.75 -18.49
C GLN A 132 2.98 -21.14 -19.90
N ASP A 133 3.40 -21.93 -20.88
CA ASP A 133 3.22 -21.66 -22.31
C ASP A 133 2.09 -22.55 -22.87
N VAL A 134 1.24 -21.97 -23.70
CA VAL A 134 0.17 -22.67 -24.42
C VAL A 134 0.05 -22.17 -25.85
N MET A 135 -0.54 -22.99 -26.73
CA MET A 135 -0.98 -22.54 -28.05
C MET A 135 -2.42 -22.02 -27.97
N ASP A 136 -2.66 -20.83 -28.50
CA ASP A 136 -3.98 -20.20 -28.54
C ASP A 136 -4.21 -19.56 -29.91
N GLY A 137 -5.25 -19.96 -30.64
CA GLY A 137 -5.56 -19.37 -31.96
C GLY A 137 -4.42 -19.47 -33.00
N GLY A 138 -3.50 -20.43 -32.87
CA GLY A 138 -2.35 -20.61 -33.76
C GLY A 138 -1.09 -19.82 -33.37
N VAL A 139 -1.13 -19.05 -32.28
CA VAL A 139 0.04 -18.35 -31.70
C VAL A 139 0.44 -18.96 -30.36
N SER A 140 1.72 -18.86 -30.00
CA SER A 140 2.18 -19.26 -28.67
C SER A 140 1.95 -18.11 -27.70
N CYS A 141 1.39 -18.45 -26.54
CA CYS A 141 1.07 -17.55 -25.45
C CYS A 141 1.79 -17.99 -24.18
N ARG A 142 2.38 -17.04 -23.46
CA ARG A 142 3.03 -17.24 -22.17
C ARG A 142 2.33 -16.41 -21.10
N CYS A 143 2.03 -17.01 -19.95
CA CYS A 143 1.70 -16.24 -18.75
C CYS A 143 3.01 -15.94 -18.00
N PRO A 144 3.46 -14.68 -17.91
CA PRO A 144 4.74 -14.35 -17.29
C PRO A 144 4.75 -14.70 -15.79
N LYS A 145 5.90 -15.19 -15.30
CA LYS A 145 6.20 -15.25 -13.86
C LYS A 145 6.85 -13.94 -13.43
N LEU A 146 6.56 -13.54 -12.21
CA LEU A 146 7.19 -12.39 -11.58
C LEU A 146 8.72 -12.45 -11.60
N ASP A 147 9.35 -11.49 -12.29
CA ASP A 147 10.72 -11.08 -12.03
C ASP A 147 10.72 -9.69 -11.39
N TRP A 148 11.08 -9.63 -10.11
CA TRP A 148 11.08 -8.38 -9.33
C TRP A 148 12.07 -7.34 -9.84
N ASN A 149 13.05 -7.75 -10.65
CA ASN A 149 14.04 -6.83 -11.22
C ASN A 149 13.56 -6.13 -12.50
N ASN A 150 12.45 -6.60 -13.11
CA ASN A 150 11.96 -6.11 -14.39
C ASN A 150 10.41 -6.03 -14.42
N TYR A 151 9.81 -5.56 -13.32
CA TYR A 151 8.36 -5.47 -13.20
C TYR A 151 7.84 -4.14 -13.79
N ASP A 152 7.20 -4.22 -14.96
CA ASP A 152 6.47 -3.09 -15.56
C ASP A 152 5.12 -2.91 -14.84
N HIS A 153 4.96 -1.75 -14.19
CA HIS A 153 3.74 -1.40 -13.46
C HIS A 153 2.54 -1.09 -14.37
N ASN A 154 2.76 -0.85 -15.67
CA ASN A 154 1.70 -0.56 -16.64
C ASN A 154 1.16 -1.82 -17.34
N GLN A 155 1.78 -2.98 -17.15
CA GLN A 155 1.29 -4.24 -17.69
C GLN A 155 0.21 -4.85 -16.81
N ASP A 156 -0.85 -5.34 -17.43
CA ASP A 156 -1.90 -6.11 -16.76
C ASP A 156 -1.36 -7.52 -16.43
N PRO A 157 -1.10 -7.84 -15.14
CA PRO A 157 -0.48 -9.10 -14.76
C PRO A 157 -1.39 -10.31 -14.98
N THR A 158 -2.64 -10.09 -15.38
CA THR A 158 -3.63 -11.14 -15.64
C THR A 158 -3.79 -11.46 -17.12
N LYS A 159 -2.99 -10.84 -18.00
CA LYS A 159 -3.01 -11.10 -19.45
C LYS A 159 -1.77 -11.89 -19.87
N ALA A 160 -2.00 -12.91 -20.68
CA ALA A 160 -0.90 -13.66 -21.30
C ALA A 160 -0.33 -12.88 -22.49
N GLU A 161 0.98 -12.98 -22.69
CA GLU A 161 1.70 -12.43 -23.83
C GLU A 161 1.67 -13.43 -24.98
N CYS A 162 1.13 -13.05 -26.14
CA CYS A 162 0.96 -13.93 -27.29
C CYS A 162 1.63 -13.37 -28.53
N GLY A 163 2.44 -14.18 -29.22
CA GLY A 163 3.17 -13.76 -30.41
C GLY A 163 3.71 -14.93 -31.24
N ALA A 164 4.14 -14.63 -32.46
CA ALA A 164 4.66 -15.64 -33.40
C ALA A 164 6.07 -16.15 -33.05
N ASP A 165 6.81 -15.44 -32.19
CA ASP A 165 8.23 -15.71 -31.91
C ASP A 165 8.50 -16.51 -30.62
N ILE A 166 7.46 -16.89 -29.86
CA ILE A 166 7.63 -17.64 -28.61
C ILE A 166 7.68 -19.14 -28.95
N THR A 167 8.87 -19.73 -28.92
CA THR A 167 9.07 -21.16 -29.26
C THR A 167 8.63 -22.04 -28.07
N PRO A 168 7.65 -22.93 -28.20
CA PRO A 168 7.17 -23.74 -27.07
C PRO A 168 8.12 -24.91 -26.79
N THR A 169 8.52 -25.11 -25.53
CA THR A 169 9.02 -26.41 -25.06
C THR A 169 7.85 -27.21 -24.50
N ALA A 170 7.56 -28.34 -25.14
CA ALA A 170 6.37 -29.15 -24.90
C ALA A 170 6.29 -29.72 -23.47
N GLY A 171 5.12 -29.56 -22.83
CA GLY A 171 4.71 -30.24 -21.60
C GLY A 171 3.21 -30.58 -21.67
N PRO A 172 2.75 -31.64 -20.97
CA PRO A 172 1.55 -32.37 -21.36
C PRO A 172 0.23 -31.68 -21.01
N THR A 173 -0.71 -31.84 -21.93
CA THR A 173 -2.11 -31.39 -21.93
C THR A 173 -2.92 -32.05 -20.81
N SER A 174 -3.70 -31.26 -20.05
CA SER A 174 -4.87 -31.76 -19.33
C SER A 174 -6.07 -30.82 -19.44
N THR A 175 -7.25 -31.42 -19.51
CA THR A 175 -8.55 -30.89 -19.94
C THR A 175 -9.31 -30.17 -18.81
N PRO A 176 -10.04 -29.07 -19.06
CA PRO A 176 -10.88 -28.41 -18.04
C PRO A 176 -12.34 -28.91 -18.02
N PRO A 177 -13.07 -28.79 -16.88
CA PRO A 177 -14.52 -29.01 -16.78
C PRO A 177 -15.33 -27.75 -17.19
N PRO A 178 -16.66 -27.86 -17.45
CA PRO A 178 -17.47 -26.80 -18.04
C PRO A 178 -17.90 -25.68 -17.05
N PRO A 179 -18.32 -24.50 -17.55
CA PRO A 179 -18.60 -23.31 -16.74
C PRO A 179 -19.96 -23.35 -16.04
N ARG A 180 -20.04 -22.78 -14.83
CA ARG A 180 -21.31 -22.50 -14.13
C ARG A 180 -21.83 -21.11 -14.50
N THR A 181 -23.12 -21.08 -14.80
CA THR A 181 -23.94 -19.92 -15.16
C THR A 181 -24.00 -18.89 -14.01
N THR A 182 -23.60 -17.65 -14.28
CA THR A 182 -23.79 -16.51 -13.36
C THR A 182 -25.20 -15.94 -13.50
N THR A 183 -25.95 -15.97 -12.39
CA THR A 183 -27.17 -15.20 -12.18
C THR A 183 -26.81 -13.72 -11.99
N PRO A 184 -27.56 -12.76 -12.55
CA PRO A 184 -27.30 -11.34 -12.31
C PRO A 184 -27.73 -10.94 -10.88
N LEU A 185 -26.85 -10.22 -10.17
CA LEU A 185 -27.16 -9.57 -8.90
C LEU A 185 -27.99 -8.30 -9.16
N SER A 186 -29.12 -8.19 -8.46
CA SER A 186 -29.97 -7.00 -8.36
C SER A 186 -29.25 -5.84 -7.68
N PRO A 187 -29.50 -4.57 -8.05
CA PRO A 187 -28.94 -3.42 -7.34
C PRO A 187 -29.64 -3.25 -5.97
N SER A 188 -28.85 -3.02 -4.92
CA SER A 188 -29.31 -2.55 -3.60
C SER A 188 -29.31 -1.02 -3.55
N PRO A 189 -30.06 -0.40 -2.62
CA PRO A 189 -30.54 0.97 -2.76
C PRO A 189 -29.46 2.03 -2.50
N THR A 190 -29.66 3.17 -3.15
CA THR A 190 -28.89 4.41 -3.09
C THR A 190 -28.60 4.83 -1.65
N GLN A 191 -27.35 4.65 -1.21
CA GLN A 191 -26.82 5.30 -0.01
C GLN A 191 -26.16 6.62 -0.42
N THR A 192 -26.30 7.64 0.42
CA THR A 192 -25.62 8.95 0.34
C THR A 192 -24.12 8.75 0.02
N PRO A 193 -23.46 9.61 -0.77
CA PRO A 193 -22.07 9.38 -1.17
C PRO A 193 -21.14 9.52 0.05
N ALA A 194 -20.92 8.41 0.74
CA ALA A 194 -19.84 8.22 1.68
C ALA A 194 -18.55 7.92 0.90
N CYS A 195 -17.40 8.14 1.53
CA CYS A 195 -16.13 7.71 0.95
C CYS A 195 -16.10 6.18 0.81
N GLU A 196 -15.36 5.69 -0.18
CA GLU A 196 -15.22 4.24 -0.33
C GLU A 196 -14.46 3.63 0.84
N ALA A 197 -14.71 2.35 1.13
CA ALA A 197 -14.02 1.65 2.20
C ALA A 197 -12.50 1.79 2.06
N GLY A 198 -11.81 2.19 3.13
CA GLY A 198 -10.37 2.51 3.10
C GLY A 198 -10.04 3.98 2.86
N TRP A 199 -11.04 4.82 2.64
CA TRP A 199 -10.90 6.28 2.50
C TRP A 199 -11.59 6.99 3.65
N ILE A 200 -10.96 8.07 4.11
CA ILE A 200 -11.46 8.89 5.22
C ILE A 200 -12.02 10.18 4.64
N GLU A 201 -13.28 10.46 4.96
CA GLU A 201 -13.95 11.72 4.60
C GLU A 201 -13.38 12.88 5.43
N SER A 202 -13.13 13.99 4.75
CA SER A 202 -12.90 15.27 5.39
C SER A 202 -13.30 16.41 4.45
N LYS A 203 -14.42 17.06 4.77
CA LYS A 203 -14.93 18.29 4.14
C LYS A 203 -15.25 18.13 2.64
N GLY A 204 -16.02 17.11 2.30
CA GLY A 204 -16.47 16.85 0.93
C GLY A 204 -15.38 16.25 0.04
N ALA A 205 -14.35 15.65 0.65
CA ALA A 205 -13.28 14.97 -0.05
C ALA A 205 -12.87 13.73 0.72
N CYS A 206 -12.41 12.72 0.00
CA CYS A 206 -11.97 11.44 0.53
C CYS A 206 -10.46 11.33 0.40
N TYR A 207 -9.80 10.84 1.46
CA TYR A 207 -8.34 10.72 1.50
C TYR A 207 -7.91 9.31 1.92
N THR A 208 -6.77 8.85 1.41
CA THR A 208 -6.16 7.60 1.87
C THR A 208 -4.64 7.68 1.81
N PHE A 209 -3.94 7.09 2.79
CA PHE A 209 -2.49 7.20 2.96
C PHE A 209 -1.74 5.93 2.54
N PHE A 210 -1.02 5.98 1.43
CA PHE A 210 -0.18 4.88 0.98
C PHE A 210 1.21 4.92 1.61
N ASN A 211 1.49 4.03 2.57
CA ASN A 211 2.78 3.99 3.26
C ASN A 211 3.96 3.45 2.40
N ARG A 212 3.70 2.63 1.37
CA ARG A 212 4.78 2.08 0.53
C ARG A 212 5.42 3.21 -0.29
N SER A 213 6.72 3.40 -0.10
CA SER A 213 7.43 4.47 -0.79
C SER A 213 7.53 4.23 -2.30
N ARG A 214 7.13 5.23 -3.09
CA ARG A 214 7.13 5.21 -4.56
C ARG A 214 7.78 6.47 -5.14
N SER A 215 8.16 6.43 -6.43
CA SER A 215 8.52 7.67 -7.14
C SER A 215 7.28 8.58 -7.23
N PHE A 216 7.45 9.86 -7.54
CA PHE A 216 6.30 10.76 -7.65
C PHE A 216 5.33 10.30 -8.75
N ALA A 217 5.84 9.92 -9.92
CA ALA A 217 5.02 9.45 -11.04
C ALA A 217 4.27 8.15 -10.71
N ASP A 218 4.93 7.19 -10.05
CA ASP A 218 4.26 5.96 -9.59
C ASP A 218 3.16 6.26 -8.57
N ALA A 219 3.39 7.24 -7.67
CA ALA A 219 2.40 7.66 -6.70
C ALA A 219 1.18 8.31 -7.36
N GLU A 220 1.39 9.13 -8.41
CA GLU A 220 0.30 9.66 -9.24
C GLU A 220 -0.49 8.54 -9.92
N ALA A 221 0.20 7.55 -10.49
CA ALA A 221 -0.44 6.39 -11.14
C ALA A 221 -1.28 5.58 -10.14
N VAL A 222 -0.75 5.32 -8.93
CA VAL A 222 -1.52 4.63 -7.88
C VAL A 222 -2.75 5.43 -7.47
N CYS A 223 -2.64 6.76 -7.34
CA CYS A 223 -3.83 7.59 -7.07
C CYS A 223 -4.84 7.51 -8.22
N ALA A 224 -4.39 7.59 -9.48
CA ALA A 224 -5.28 7.51 -10.63
C ALA A 224 -6.00 6.15 -10.71
N ASP A 225 -5.30 5.05 -10.44
CA ASP A 225 -5.88 3.70 -10.38
C ASP A 225 -6.86 3.55 -9.20
N SER A 226 -6.63 4.27 -8.11
CA SER A 226 -7.45 4.23 -6.90
C SER A 226 -8.53 5.31 -6.96
N MET A 227 -9.75 4.95 -7.38
CA MET A 227 -10.90 5.85 -7.43
C MET A 227 -10.76 7.06 -8.37
N SER A 228 -9.90 6.97 -9.40
CA SER A 228 -9.60 8.12 -10.28
C SER A 228 -9.14 9.34 -9.47
N SER A 229 -8.50 9.09 -8.33
CA SER A 229 -8.07 10.11 -7.39
C SER A 229 -6.75 10.74 -7.82
N LYS A 230 -6.30 11.74 -7.07
CA LYS A 230 -5.05 12.44 -7.34
C LYS A 230 -4.22 12.54 -6.07
N LEU A 231 -2.90 12.76 -6.19
CA LEU A 231 -2.09 13.12 -5.02
C LEU A 231 -2.70 14.31 -4.29
N ALA A 232 -2.74 14.24 -2.96
CA ALA A 232 -3.52 15.16 -2.15
C ALA A 232 -3.00 16.59 -2.21
N THR A 233 -3.92 17.52 -2.42
CA THR A 233 -3.66 18.95 -2.29
C THR A 233 -3.71 19.35 -0.81
N THR A 234 -3.04 20.45 -0.44
CA THR A 234 -3.04 20.96 0.95
C THR A 234 -3.32 22.45 1.01
N LYS A 235 -4.37 22.90 0.32
CA LYS A 235 -4.67 24.31 0.00
C LYS A 235 -5.19 25.13 1.18
N THR A 236 -5.40 24.51 2.34
CA THR A 236 -5.78 25.22 3.57
C THR A 236 -5.04 24.66 4.77
N ARG A 237 -4.92 25.46 5.84
CA ARG A 237 -4.31 25.00 7.10
C ARG A 237 -5.00 23.76 7.68
N LYS A 238 -6.34 23.69 7.58
CA LYS A 238 -7.13 22.55 8.08
C LYS A 238 -6.85 21.28 7.27
N GLU A 239 -6.90 21.37 5.95
CA GLU A 239 -6.59 20.25 5.06
C GLU A 239 -5.14 19.76 5.23
N ARG A 240 -4.18 20.70 5.27
CA ARG A 240 -2.78 20.38 5.56
C ARG A 240 -2.62 19.61 6.86
N ASN A 241 -3.26 20.06 7.94
CA ASN A 241 -3.18 19.38 9.24
C ASN A 241 -3.76 17.97 9.15
N PHE A 242 -4.93 17.81 8.52
CA PHE A 242 -5.56 16.52 8.32
C PHE A 242 -4.65 15.55 7.55
N VAL A 243 -4.09 15.97 6.41
CA VAL A 243 -3.18 15.14 5.60
C VAL A 243 -1.89 14.80 6.39
N ARG A 244 -1.38 15.73 7.20
CA ARG A 244 -0.22 15.49 8.08
C ARG A 244 -0.54 14.42 9.13
N ASP A 245 -1.68 14.55 9.80
CA ASP A 245 -2.09 13.66 10.88
C ASP A 245 -2.42 12.27 10.37
N LEU A 246 -3.03 12.19 9.18
CA LEU A 246 -3.29 10.94 8.47
C LEU A 246 -2.00 10.17 8.12
N ALA A 247 -0.95 10.88 7.70
CA ALA A 247 0.29 10.25 7.26
C ALA A 247 1.29 9.97 8.39
N GLY A 248 1.40 10.86 9.38
CA GLY A 248 2.38 10.77 10.47
C GLY A 248 3.87 10.82 10.05
N THR A 249 4.17 10.92 8.76
CA THR A 249 5.52 10.85 8.19
C THR A 249 5.74 11.88 7.07
N THR A 250 6.92 11.87 6.45
CA THR A 250 7.19 12.68 5.26
C THR A 250 6.62 12.00 4.02
N ILE A 251 5.77 12.70 3.28
CA ILE A 251 5.02 12.15 2.16
C ILE A 251 5.14 12.99 0.90
N TRP A 252 4.83 12.40 -0.26
CA TRP A 252 4.42 13.16 -1.43
C TRP A 252 3.07 13.84 -1.18
N ILE A 253 2.97 15.07 -1.68
CA ILE A 253 1.71 15.80 -1.85
C ILE A 253 1.59 16.19 -3.33
N GLY A 254 0.36 16.44 -3.79
CA GLY A 254 0.08 16.62 -5.21
C GLY A 254 0.46 17.98 -5.76
N GLY A 255 1.68 18.44 -5.53
CA GLY A 255 2.20 19.68 -6.08
C GLY A 255 3.49 19.44 -6.86
N ASP A 256 3.60 20.00 -8.06
CA ASP A 256 4.79 19.83 -8.90
C ASP A 256 4.99 20.99 -9.90
N LYS A 257 6.20 21.10 -10.44
CA LYS A 257 6.57 22.03 -11.52
C LYS A 257 7.29 21.35 -12.71
N ARG A 258 7.25 20.01 -12.85
CA ARG A 258 8.09 19.25 -13.80
C ARG A 258 8.06 19.78 -15.24
N ASN A 259 6.90 20.26 -15.69
CA ASN A 259 6.70 20.77 -17.06
C ASN A 259 6.26 22.26 -17.08
N ARG A 260 6.56 23.02 -16.01
CA ARG A 260 5.99 24.36 -15.79
C ARG A 260 6.97 25.29 -15.10
N THR A 261 6.76 26.60 -15.20
CA THR A 261 7.54 27.60 -14.46
C THR A 261 7.17 27.64 -12.98
N ASP A 262 5.90 27.40 -12.67
CA ASP A 262 5.33 27.51 -11.33
C ASP A 262 4.80 26.18 -10.82
N TYR A 263 4.85 26.01 -9.50
CA TYR A 263 4.22 24.88 -8.82
C TYR A 263 2.70 24.94 -8.99
N MET A 264 2.12 23.83 -9.46
CA MET A 264 0.67 23.65 -9.50
C MET A 264 0.26 22.43 -8.69
N TRP A 265 -0.91 22.52 -8.09
CA TRP A 265 -1.60 21.41 -7.47
C TRP A 265 -2.14 20.43 -8.52
N SER A 266 -2.34 19.19 -8.12
CA SER A 266 -2.85 18.07 -8.94
C SER A 266 -4.26 18.31 -9.48
N ASP A 267 -5.02 19.21 -8.85
CA ASP A 267 -6.31 19.70 -9.35
C ASP A 267 -6.21 20.81 -10.40
N GLY A 268 -5.00 21.21 -10.78
CA GLY A 268 -4.72 22.23 -11.78
C GLY A 268 -4.70 23.66 -11.24
N THR A 269 -4.83 23.87 -9.92
CA THR A 269 -4.74 25.22 -9.32
C THR A 269 -3.30 25.61 -9.00
N ALA A 270 -2.96 26.89 -9.13
CA ALA A 270 -1.61 27.38 -8.81
C ALA A 270 -1.33 27.34 -7.29
N VAL A 271 -0.13 26.90 -6.90
CA VAL A 271 0.28 26.87 -5.47
C VAL A 271 0.43 28.28 -4.89
N SER A 272 0.85 29.24 -5.71
CA SER A 272 1.03 30.65 -5.33
C SER A 272 -0.28 31.40 -5.05
N GLY A 273 -1.42 30.88 -5.49
CA GLY A 273 -2.72 31.56 -5.43
C GLY A 273 -3.45 31.51 -4.08
N GLY A 274 -2.80 31.11 -2.97
CA GLY A 274 -3.50 30.92 -1.69
C GLY A 274 -2.62 30.67 -0.45
N PHE A 275 -3.10 29.79 0.44
CA PHE A 275 -2.38 29.39 1.65
C PHE A 275 -1.00 28.81 1.31
N SER A 276 0.02 29.20 2.09
CA SER A 276 1.37 28.69 1.97
C SER A 276 1.80 27.98 3.25
N ALA A 277 2.33 26.76 3.11
CA ALA A 277 3.02 26.05 4.18
C ALA A 277 4.45 25.65 3.82
N TRP A 278 5.07 26.33 2.85
CA TRP A 278 6.50 26.20 2.58
C TRP A 278 7.30 26.32 3.88
N LYS A 279 8.30 25.44 4.03
CA LYS A 279 9.30 25.59 5.09
C LYS A 279 10.12 26.85 4.78
N SER A 280 10.61 27.52 5.82
CA SER A 280 11.48 28.69 5.64
C SER A 280 12.67 28.31 4.76
N GLY A 281 12.89 29.09 3.68
CA GLY A 281 13.93 28.83 2.68
C GLY A 281 13.48 28.00 1.48
N GLU A 282 12.27 27.42 1.50
CA GLU A 282 11.72 26.62 0.38
C GLU A 282 10.68 27.41 -0.43
N PRO A 283 10.44 27.05 -1.71
CA PRO A 283 11.23 26.10 -2.49
C PRO A 283 12.62 26.69 -2.78
N ASP A 284 13.68 25.95 -2.47
CA ASP A 284 15.06 26.42 -2.65
C ASP A 284 15.59 26.12 -4.06
N GLY A 285 14.89 25.26 -4.81
CA GLY A 285 15.17 24.92 -6.19
C GLY A 285 16.59 24.45 -6.43
N LYS A 286 17.24 23.84 -5.41
CA LYS A 286 18.69 23.64 -5.26
C LYS A 286 19.51 23.85 -6.54
N PRO A 287 20.50 24.77 -6.54
CA PRO A 287 21.31 25.04 -7.71
C PRO A 287 22.15 23.80 -8.09
N ASP A 288 22.02 23.40 -9.35
CA ASP A 288 22.93 22.61 -10.19
C ASP A 288 23.40 21.21 -9.72
N SER A 289 23.04 20.74 -8.53
CA SER A 289 23.60 19.49 -7.94
C SER A 289 22.61 18.34 -7.76
N MET A 290 21.31 18.57 -7.96
CA MET A 290 20.30 17.50 -8.05
C MET A 290 19.38 17.77 -9.24
N PRO A 291 19.37 16.93 -10.28
CA PRO A 291 18.39 17.06 -11.35
C PRO A 291 16.97 16.86 -10.79
N ASP A 292 15.98 17.53 -11.38
CA ASP A 292 14.55 17.27 -11.18
C ASP A 292 13.98 17.54 -9.77
N VAL A 293 14.47 18.59 -9.08
CA VAL A 293 13.86 19.10 -7.82
C VAL A 293 12.59 19.91 -8.14
N ASN A 294 11.57 19.19 -8.60
CA ASN A 294 10.34 19.76 -9.14
C ASN A 294 9.08 19.27 -8.44
N CYS A 295 9.18 18.34 -7.49
CA CYS A 295 8.03 17.72 -6.83
C CYS A 295 7.94 18.14 -5.36
N MET A 296 6.72 18.22 -4.83
CA MET A 296 6.50 18.68 -3.46
C MET A 296 6.34 17.51 -2.49
N ILE A 297 7.11 17.56 -1.40
CA ILE A 297 6.88 16.73 -0.22
C ILE A 297 6.28 17.58 0.92
N MET A 298 5.55 16.91 1.80
CA MET A 298 5.18 17.45 3.10
C MET A 298 5.88 16.64 4.20
N ASN A 299 6.63 17.31 5.07
CA ASN A 299 7.25 16.63 6.21
C ASN A 299 6.25 16.36 7.34
N SER A 300 6.66 15.59 8.36
CA SER A 300 5.82 15.23 9.52
C SER A 300 5.33 16.43 10.35
N ARG A 301 5.91 17.61 10.19
CA ARG A 301 5.43 18.88 10.82
C ARG A 301 4.42 19.62 9.93
N GLY A 302 4.10 19.08 8.77
CA GLY A 302 3.19 19.68 7.80
C GLY A 302 3.82 20.87 7.06
N LYS A 303 5.12 20.88 6.80
CA LYS A 303 5.77 21.91 5.98
C LYS A 303 6.13 21.36 4.61
N TRP A 304 5.95 22.18 3.59
CA TRP A 304 6.26 21.83 2.20
C TRP A 304 7.72 22.10 1.90
N LEU A 305 8.32 21.22 1.09
CA LEU A 305 9.64 21.33 0.53
C LEU A 305 9.57 20.85 -0.92
N ASP A 306 10.42 21.39 -1.79
CA ASP A 306 10.67 20.79 -3.07
C ASP A 306 11.69 19.66 -2.97
N PHE A 307 11.57 18.71 -3.89
CA PHE A 307 12.26 17.44 -3.79
C PHE A 307 12.41 16.79 -5.16
N THR A 308 13.46 15.98 -5.29
CA THR A 308 13.74 15.18 -6.49
C THR A 308 12.62 14.17 -6.72
N CYS A 309 11.95 14.24 -7.88
CA CYS A 309 10.74 13.45 -8.16
C CYS A 309 11.01 11.95 -8.31
N THR A 310 12.21 11.58 -8.75
CA THR A 310 12.55 10.23 -9.23
C THR A 310 13.50 9.48 -8.31
N GLU A 311 14.63 10.07 -7.92
CA GLU A 311 15.69 9.37 -7.18
C GLU A 311 15.23 8.89 -5.79
N ARG A 312 14.34 9.66 -5.15
CA ARG A 312 13.97 9.42 -3.76
C ARG A 312 12.50 9.13 -3.60
N LYS A 313 12.18 7.87 -3.30
CA LYS A 313 10.82 7.41 -3.07
C LYS A 313 10.24 7.94 -1.74
N LYS A 314 8.94 8.22 -1.70
CA LYS A 314 8.20 8.58 -0.48
C LYS A 314 6.84 7.88 -0.41
N PRO A 315 6.32 7.64 0.80
CA PRO A 315 4.89 7.40 1.00
C PRO A 315 4.07 8.58 0.50
N PHE A 316 2.75 8.44 0.34
CA PHE A 316 1.93 9.47 -0.28
C PHE A 316 0.47 9.42 0.16
N VAL A 317 -0.26 10.52 0.00
CA VAL A 317 -1.70 10.56 0.27
C VAL A 317 -2.42 10.87 -1.03
N CYS A 318 -3.47 10.11 -1.34
CA CYS A 318 -4.37 10.36 -2.45
C CYS A 318 -5.65 11.04 -1.97
N LYS A 319 -6.32 11.75 -2.88
CA LYS A 319 -7.51 12.56 -2.63
C LYS A 319 -8.45 12.53 -3.84
N TYR A 320 -9.75 12.36 -3.61
CA TYR A 320 -10.80 12.69 -4.59
C TYR A 320 -11.91 13.52 -3.92
N ILE A 321 -12.72 14.22 -4.73
CA ILE A 321 -13.83 15.05 -4.26
C ILE A 321 -15.12 14.24 -4.30
N LEU A 322 -15.95 14.32 -3.26
CA LEU A 322 -17.29 13.74 -3.26
C LEU A 322 -18.17 14.56 -4.22
N GLN A 323 -18.82 13.89 -5.17
CA GLN A 323 -19.73 14.50 -6.14
C GLN A 323 -21.15 14.63 -5.57
#